data_AF-A0A8D8A3H8-F1
#
_entry.id   AF-A0A8D8A3H8-F1
#
_cell.length_a   1.000
_cell.length_b   1.000
_cell.length_c   1.000
_cell.angle_alpha   90.00
_cell.angle_beta   90.00
_cell.angle_gamma   90.00
#
_symmetry.space_group_name_H-M   'P 1'
#
loop_
_entity.id
_entity.type
_entity.pdbx_description
1 polymer ?
#
loop_
_entity_poly.entity_id
_entity_poly.type
_entity_poly.pdbx_seq_one_letter_code
_entity_poly.pdbx_strand_id
1 'polypeptide(L)'
;AGSAVPRRQFQQQQQQHQLGGVRCYSRYSANRIMTGVDTFRFADYDCVGFDLDNTLLRYRVGNVIELEYGIMSRFLVEQRGYSGKYLLEPPDVDFLQKGLIIDFQRGNILKLGPDGTIHQATHGTKRMAEAEVIAYYGDEKKWEVTTEYCENMLVAWNGPLSEKIRT
;
A
#
# COMPACT_ATOMS: atom_id res chain seq x y z
N ALA A 1 -16.31 -9.85 -38.60
CA ALA A 1 -14.87 -9.60 -38.39
C ALA A 1 -14.73 -8.63 -37.23
N GLY A 2 -14.41 -9.13 -36.03
CA GLY A 2 -14.20 -8.33 -34.84
C GLY A 2 -12.99 -8.88 -34.12
N SER A 3 -11.84 -8.24 -34.31
CA SER A 3 -10.56 -8.65 -33.76
C SER A 3 -10.58 -8.53 -32.23
N ALA A 4 -10.56 -9.66 -31.54
CA ALA A 4 -10.37 -9.72 -30.11
C ALA A 4 -8.97 -9.18 -29.76
N VAL A 5 -8.91 -8.09 -29.01
CA VAL A 5 -7.68 -7.58 -28.41
C VAL A 5 -7.23 -8.57 -27.32
N PRO A 6 -6.00 -9.11 -27.37
CA PRO A 6 -5.59 -10.10 -26.40
C PRO A 6 -5.34 -9.42 -25.04
N ARG A 7 -6.09 -9.84 -24.01
CA ARG A 7 -5.81 -9.51 -22.61
C ARG A 7 -4.40 -9.96 -22.29
N ARG A 8 -3.48 -9.02 -22.05
CA ARG A 8 -2.16 -9.31 -21.51
C ARG A 8 -2.36 -9.91 -20.11
N GLN A 9 -2.22 -11.23 -20.02
CA GLN A 9 -2.01 -11.90 -18.75
C GLN A 9 -0.69 -11.37 -18.18
N PHE A 10 -0.76 -10.57 -17.13
CA PHE A 10 0.41 -10.26 -16.32
C PHE A 10 0.77 -11.52 -15.53
N GLN A 11 1.47 -12.44 -16.18
CA GLN A 11 2.31 -13.41 -15.50
C GLN A 11 3.45 -12.60 -14.88
N GLN A 12 3.44 -12.42 -13.56
CA GLN A 12 4.68 -12.05 -12.86
C GLN A 12 5.64 -13.22 -13.01
N GLN A 13 6.42 -13.22 -14.10
CA GLN A 13 7.62 -14.02 -14.18
C GLN A 13 8.57 -13.48 -13.11
N GLN A 14 8.79 -14.25 -12.05
CA GLN A 14 10.01 -14.14 -11.28
C GLN A 14 11.16 -14.63 -12.15
N GLN A 15 11.63 -13.79 -13.07
CA GLN A 15 12.89 -14.01 -13.75
C GLN A 15 14.00 -13.70 -12.75
N GLN A 16 14.55 -14.75 -12.15
CA GLN A 16 15.81 -14.68 -11.42
C GLN A 16 16.96 -14.55 -12.41
N HIS A 17 17.24 -13.32 -12.85
CA HIS A 17 18.52 -13.01 -13.47
C HIS A 17 19.56 -12.81 -12.36
N GLN A 18 20.46 -13.78 -12.24
CA GLN A 18 21.64 -13.71 -11.40
C GLN A 18 22.67 -12.78 -12.06
N LEU A 19 22.67 -11.50 -11.67
CA LEU A 19 23.82 -10.62 -11.81
C LEU A 19 23.97 -9.86 -10.47
N GLY A 20 25.20 -9.76 -9.98
CA GLY A 20 25.56 -9.41 -8.60
C GLY A 20 25.17 -8.00 -8.13
N GLY A 21 23.87 -7.75 -8.00
CA GLY A 21 23.28 -6.59 -7.35
C GLY A 21 22.78 -6.94 -5.95
N VAL A 22 22.88 -5.99 -5.02
CA VAL A 22 22.28 -6.06 -3.68
C VAL A 22 20.82 -6.49 -3.81
N ARG A 23 20.46 -7.63 -3.22
CA ARG A 23 19.08 -8.13 -3.23
C ARG A 23 18.20 -7.21 -2.38
N CYS A 24 17.37 -6.40 -3.04
CA CYS A 24 16.37 -5.58 -2.36
C CYS A 24 15.14 -6.45 -2.05
N TYR A 25 15.03 -6.91 -0.80
CA TYR A 25 13.87 -7.66 -0.36
C TYR A 25 12.75 -6.71 0.11
N SER A 26 11.49 -7.13 -0.06
CA SER A 26 10.34 -6.44 0.51
C SER A 26 10.52 -6.21 2.01
N ARG A 27 10.01 -5.09 2.54
CA ARG A 27 9.98 -4.82 3.99
C ARG A 27 9.26 -5.91 4.79
N TYR A 28 8.37 -6.65 4.14
CA TYR A 28 7.63 -7.77 4.72
C TYR A 28 8.29 -9.14 4.48
N SER A 29 9.48 -9.18 3.88
CA SER A 29 10.16 -10.44 3.63
C SER A 29 10.69 -11.01 4.95
N ALA A 30 10.60 -12.33 5.09
CA ALA A 30 11.22 -13.04 6.20
C ALA A 30 12.71 -12.68 6.33
N ASN A 31 13.44 -12.52 5.21
CA ASN A 31 14.86 -12.12 5.24
C ASN A 31 15.14 -10.73 5.85
N ARG A 32 14.16 -9.82 5.87
CA ARG A 32 14.30 -8.49 6.49
C ARG A 32 13.75 -8.45 7.92
N ILE A 33 12.69 -9.22 8.19
CA ILE A 33 12.08 -9.34 9.52
C ILE A 33 12.95 -10.19 10.45
N MET A 34 13.56 -11.25 9.93
CA MET A 34 14.51 -12.10 10.65
C MET A 34 15.87 -11.42 10.59
N THR A 35 16.11 -10.51 11.53
CA THR A 35 17.39 -9.80 11.67
C THR A 35 18.47 -10.78 12.13
N GLY A 36 19.16 -11.42 11.18
CA GLY A 36 20.59 -11.76 11.23
C GLY A 36 21.19 -12.60 12.36
N VAL A 37 20.47 -13.02 13.41
CA VAL A 37 21.06 -13.79 14.54
C VAL A 37 20.31 -15.08 14.88
N ASP A 38 19.00 -15.16 14.61
CA ASP A 38 18.24 -16.38 14.91
C ASP A 38 18.02 -17.22 13.65
N THR A 39 18.63 -18.41 13.63
CA THR A 39 18.39 -19.40 12.58
C THR A 39 17.00 -20.00 12.79
N PHE A 40 16.07 -19.70 11.88
CA PHE A 40 14.76 -20.34 11.85
C PHE A 40 14.89 -21.83 11.51
N ARG A 41 14.39 -22.72 12.37
CA ARG A 41 14.31 -24.16 12.09
C ARG A 41 12.87 -24.64 12.35
N PHE A 42 12.24 -25.23 11.34
CA PHE A 42 10.92 -25.83 11.49
C PHE A 42 10.84 -26.87 12.61
N ALA A 43 11.96 -27.56 12.89
CA ALA A 43 12.05 -28.57 13.94
C ALA A 43 11.91 -28.01 15.37
N ASP A 44 12.01 -26.68 15.56
CA ASP A 44 11.87 -26.04 16.87
C ASP A 44 10.41 -25.75 17.26
N TYR A 45 9.44 -26.11 16.40
CA TYR A 45 8.03 -25.77 16.58
C TYR A 45 7.14 -27.01 16.37
N ASP A 46 6.23 -27.26 17.33
CA ASP A 46 5.26 -28.37 17.26
C ASP A 46 4.02 -28.04 16.43
N CYS A 47 3.76 -26.75 16.19
CA CYS A 47 2.58 -26.29 15.48
C CYS A 47 2.92 -25.21 14.45
N VAL A 48 2.14 -25.18 13.38
CA VAL A 48 2.21 -24.15 12.34
C VAL A 48 0.82 -23.56 12.17
N GLY A 49 0.67 -22.29 12.56
CA GLY A 49 -0.55 -21.52 12.35
C GLY A 49 -0.55 -20.87 10.98
N PHE A 50 -1.71 -20.89 10.31
CA PHE A 50 -1.94 -20.15 9.07
C PHE A 50 -3.07 -19.17 9.28
N ASP A 51 -2.88 -17.96 8.78
CA ASP A 51 -3.97 -17.01 8.57
C ASP A 51 -4.85 -17.46 7.38
N LEU A 52 -6.09 -16.98 7.31
CA LEU A 52 -7.03 -17.35 6.25
C LEU A 52 -6.97 -16.36 5.10
N ASP A 53 -7.43 -15.12 5.33
CA ASP A 53 -7.66 -14.13 4.29
C ASP A 53 -6.37 -13.62 3.67
N ASN A 54 -6.28 -13.70 2.35
CA ASN A 54 -5.07 -13.37 1.60
C ASN A 54 -3.82 -14.21 1.95
N THR A 55 -3.99 -15.27 2.75
CA THR A 55 -2.96 -16.26 3.09
C THR A 55 -3.32 -17.62 2.47
N LEU A 56 -4.25 -18.37 3.07
CA LEU A 56 -4.77 -19.62 2.49
C LEU A 56 -5.84 -19.34 1.43
N LEU A 57 -6.73 -18.38 1.70
CA LEU A 57 -7.80 -17.98 0.80
C LEU A 57 -7.38 -16.76 -0.01
N ARG A 58 -7.12 -16.97 -1.29
CA ARG A 58 -6.67 -15.92 -2.22
C ARG A 58 -7.82 -15.41 -3.07
N TYR A 59 -8.15 -14.15 -2.86
CA TYR A 59 -9.19 -13.48 -3.62
C TYR A 59 -8.75 -13.09 -5.03
N ARG A 60 -9.73 -12.97 -5.92
CA ARG A 60 -9.56 -12.22 -7.17
C ARG A 60 -9.63 -10.74 -6.83
N VAL A 61 -8.47 -10.12 -6.60
CA VAL A 61 -8.33 -8.76 -6.06
C VAL A 61 -9.19 -7.73 -6.81
N GLY A 62 -9.23 -7.76 -8.14
CA GLY A 62 -10.06 -6.84 -8.93
C GLY A 62 -11.55 -6.92 -8.57
N ASN A 63 -12.11 -8.13 -8.47
CA ASN A 63 -13.50 -8.34 -8.13
C ASN A 63 -13.83 -7.86 -6.70
N VAL A 64 -12.90 -8.07 -5.76
CA VAL A 64 -13.09 -7.63 -4.37
C VAL A 64 -13.05 -6.11 -4.27
N ILE A 65 -12.10 -5.45 -4.94
CA ILE A 65 -12.01 -3.99 -4.98
C ILE A 65 -13.31 -3.38 -5.55
N GLU A 66 -13.80 -3.89 -6.67
CA GLU A 66 -15.05 -3.40 -7.28
C GLU A 66 -16.26 -3.57 -6.35
N LEU A 67 -16.35 -4.73 -5.69
CA LEU A 67 -17.41 -5.02 -4.72
C LEU A 67 -17.36 -4.08 -3.51
N GLU A 68 -16.20 -3.96 -2.87
CA GLU A 68 -15.99 -3.14 -1.69
C GLU A 68 -16.25 -1.66 -1.99
N TYR A 69 -15.67 -1.14 -3.08
CA TYR A 69 -15.90 0.24 -3.52
C TYR A 69 -17.39 0.50 -3.74
N GLY A 70 -18.08 -0.37 -4.49
CA GLY A 70 -19.50 -0.21 -4.77
C GLY A 70 -20.37 -0.21 -3.51
N ILE A 71 -20.09 -1.10 -2.55
CA ILE A 71 -20.81 -1.13 -1.26
C ILE A 71 -20.57 0.15 -0.46
N MET A 72 -19.31 0.56 -0.31
CA MET A 72 -18.94 1.73 0.49
C MET A 72 -19.47 3.02 -0.12
N SER A 73 -19.35 3.20 -1.43
CA SER A 73 -19.86 4.39 -2.13
C SER A 73 -21.37 4.52 -2.00
N ARG A 74 -22.13 3.43 -2.18
CA ARG A 74 -23.60 3.45 -1.98
C ARG A 74 -23.95 3.78 -0.54
N PHE A 75 -23.27 3.19 0.43
CA PHE A 75 -23.49 3.50 1.84
C PHE A 75 -23.26 4.99 2.15
N LEU A 76 -22.17 5.59 1.64
CA LEU A 76 -21.88 7.01 1.84
C LEU A 76 -22.94 7.92 1.21
N VAL A 77 -23.44 7.58 0.03
CA VAL A 77 -24.47 8.37 -0.66
C VAL A 77 -25.83 8.21 0.03
N GLU A 78 -26.30 6.98 0.17
CA GLU A 78 -27.66 6.67 0.61
C GLU A 78 -27.87 6.87 2.11
N GLN A 79 -26.88 6.51 2.93
CA GLN A 79 -27.01 6.50 4.40
C GLN A 79 -26.32 7.69 5.06
N ARG A 80 -25.33 8.30 4.40
CA ARG A 80 -24.57 9.45 4.94
C ARG A 80 -24.80 10.75 4.17
N GLY A 81 -25.58 10.73 3.08
CA GLY A 81 -25.96 11.94 2.34
C GLY A 81 -24.83 12.58 1.53
N TYR A 82 -23.74 11.85 1.23
CA TYR A 82 -22.67 12.37 0.38
C TYR A 82 -23.14 12.50 -1.07
N SER A 83 -22.55 13.44 -1.82
CA SER A 83 -22.87 13.59 -3.25
C SER A 83 -22.42 12.38 -4.05
N GLY A 84 -23.37 11.77 -4.78
CA GLY A 84 -23.09 10.63 -5.66
C GLY A 84 -22.28 10.96 -6.92
N LYS A 85 -22.06 12.25 -7.23
CA LYS A 85 -21.44 12.71 -8.49
C LYS A 85 -20.12 12.02 -8.82
N TYR A 86 -19.31 11.72 -7.80
CA TYR A 86 -18.00 11.09 -7.97
C TYR A 86 -17.88 9.72 -7.28
N LEU A 87 -18.72 9.45 -6.28
CA LEU A 87 -18.66 8.20 -5.51
C LEU A 87 -19.27 7.02 -6.27
N LEU A 88 -20.22 7.26 -7.17
CA LEU A 88 -20.89 6.19 -7.92
C LEU A 88 -20.21 5.88 -9.27
N GLU A 89 -19.13 6.59 -9.60
CA GLU A 89 -18.32 6.29 -10.77
C GLU A 89 -17.43 5.06 -10.53
N PRO A 90 -17.07 4.29 -11.57
CA PRO A 90 -16.16 3.15 -11.41
C PRO A 90 -14.80 3.58 -10.83
N PRO A 91 -14.19 2.79 -9.92
CA PRO A 91 -12.89 3.13 -9.37
C PRO A 91 -11.78 2.99 -10.42
N ASP A 92 -10.80 3.90 -10.38
CA ASP A 92 -9.55 3.73 -11.13
C ASP A 92 -8.66 2.70 -10.41
N VAL A 93 -8.76 1.45 -10.86
CA VAL A 93 -8.03 0.33 -10.27
C VAL A 93 -6.52 0.40 -10.51
N ASP A 94 -6.07 1.12 -11.56
CA ASP A 94 -4.64 1.27 -11.87
C ASP A 94 -3.96 2.28 -10.94
N PHE A 95 -4.74 3.20 -10.35
CA PHE A 95 -4.27 4.10 -9.30
C PHE A 95 -4.02 3.37 -7.96
N LEU A 96 -4.81 2.33 -7.66
CA LEU A 96 -4.77 1.66 -6.37
C LEU A 96 -3.50 0.80 -6.23
N GLN A 97 -2.71 1.09 -5.20
CA GLN A 97 -1.49 0.34 -4.90
C GLN A 97 -1.41 -0.03 -3.42
N LYS A 98 -0.85 -1.20 -3.13
CA LYS A 98 -0.58 -1.61 -1.75
C LYS A 98 0.50 -0.72 -1.12
N GLY A 99 0.27 -0.38 0.15
CA GLY A 99 1.25 0.30 1.01
C GLY A 99 1.40 1.79 0.73
N LEU A 100 0.34 2.45 0.25
CA LEU A 100 0.21 3.91 0.23
C LEU A 100 -0.09 4.42 1.65
N ILE A 101 0.36 5.63 1.95
CA ILE A 101 0.07 6.35 3.19
C ILE A 101 -0.82 7.55 2.85
N ILE A 102 -1.86 7.77 3.65
CA ILE A 102 -2.76 8.92 3.49
C ILE A 102 -2.40 9.97 4.52
N ASP A 103 -2.05 11.17 4.05
CA ASP A 103 -1.92 12.38 4.86
C ASP A 103 -3.28 13.08 4.83
N PHE A 104 -4.12 12.78 5.83
CA PHE A 104 -5.48 13.34 5.92
C PHE A 104 -5.47 14.85 6.12
N GLN A 105 -4.49 15.39 6.84
CA GLN A 105 -4.39 16.82 7.11
C GLN A 105 -4.18 17.63 5.83
N ARG A 106 -3.36 17.11 4.91
CA ARG A 106 -3.04 17.79 3.64
C ARG A 106 -3.84 17.26 2.44
N GLY A 107 -4.57 16.16 2.61
CA GLY A 107 -5.32 15.51 1.53
C GLY A 107 -4.42 14.82 0.49
N ASN A 108 -3.25 14.35 0.92
CA ASN A 108 -2.24 13.77 0.02
C ASN A 108 -2.13 12.25 0.19
N ILE A 109 -1.80 11.55 -0.89
CA ILE A 109 -1.52 10.12 -0.90
C ILE A 109 -0.05 9.92 -1.26
N LEU A 110 0.68 9.22 -0.40
CA LEU A 110 2.14 9.14 -0.43
C LEU A 110 2.62 7.71 -0.68
N LYS A 111 3.66 7.58 -1.51
CA LYS A 111 4.45 6.35 -1.69
C LYS A 111 5.82 6.56 -1.08
N LEU A 112 6.11 5.79 -0.03
CA LEU A 112 7.36 5.90 0.71
C LEU A 112 8.42 4.91 0.24
N GLY A 113 9.68 5.33 0.37
CA GLY A 113 10.86 4.48 0.34
C GLY A 113 11.09 3.75 1.66
N PRO A 114 12.05 2.81 1.71
CA PRO A 114 12.33 2.04 2.91
C PRO A 114 12.84 2.87 4.11
N ASP A 115 13.31 4.08 3.87
CA ASP A 115 13.89 5.02 4.83
C ASP A 115 12.93 6.18 5.18
N GLY A 116 11.67 6.10 4.74
CA GLY A 116 10.65 7.14 4.95
C GLY A 116 10.65 8.25 3.90
N THR A 117 11.57 8.26 2.93
CA THR A 117 11.58 9.28 1.86
C THR A 117 10.34 9.15 0.97
N ILE A 118 9.66 10.25 0.67
CA ILE A 118 8.51 10.28 -0.22
C ILE A 118 9.00 10.22 -1.68
N HIS A 119 8.76 9.08 -2.34
CA HIS A 119 9.11 8.89 -3.76
C HIS A 119 8.04 9.40 -4.71
N GLN A 120 6.77 9.30 -4.32
CA GLN A 120 5.65 9.80 -5.10
C GLN A 120 4.59 10.36 -4.15
N ALA A 121 3.94 11.44 -4.58
CA ALA A 121 2.80 12.01 -3.89
C ALA A 121 1.72 12.41 -4.90
N THR A 122 0.46 12.29 -4.49
CA THR A 122 -0.69 12.82 -5.22
C THR A 122 -1.58 13.63 -4.29
N HIS A 123 -2.24 14.65 -4.83
CA HIS A 123 -3.34 15.34 -4.14
C HIS A 123 -4.64 14.91 -4.82
N GLY A 124 -5.46 14.14 -4.10
CA GLY A 124 -6.45 13.28 -4.76
C GLY A 124 -5.77 12.33 -5.76
N THR A 125 -6.26 12.31 -7.01
CA THR A 125 -5.66 11.51 -8.10
C THR A 125 -4.61 12.27 -8.91
N LYS A 126 -4.41 13.58 -8.66
CA LYS A 126 -3.44 14.39 -9.40
C LYS A 126 -2.04 14.14 -8.86
N ARG A 127 -1.14 13.64 -9.72
CA ARG A 127 0.28 13.49 -9.38
C ARG A 127 0.94 14.85 -9.16
N MET A 128 1.75 14.93 -8.11
CA MET A 128 2.49 16.13 -7.74
C MET A 128 3.86 16.15 -8.41
N ALA A 129 4.29 17.34 -8.84
CA ALA A 129 5.65 17.59 -9.26
C ALA A 129 6.59 17.63 -8.04
N GLU A 130 7.88 17.38 -8.25
CA GLU A 130 8.87 17.33 -7.17
C GLU A 130 8.92 18.63 -6.35
N ALA A 131 8.84 19.79 -7.00
CA ALA A 131 8.79 21.08 -6.32
C ALA A 131 7.55 21.23 -5.40
N GLU A 132 6.40 20.66 -5.80
CA GLU A 132 5.21 20.65 -4.94
C GLU A 132 5.43 19.73 -3.73
N VAL A 133 6.03 18.55 -3.92
CA VAL A 133 6.36 17.65 -2.80
C VAL A 133 7.29 18.32 -1.81
N ILE A 134 8.33 18.99 -2.29
CA ILE A 134 9.28 19.74 -1.46
C ILE A 134 8.57 20.88 -0.71
N ALA A 135 7.66 21.60 -1.37
CA ALA A 135 6.88 22.65 -0.71
C ALA A 135 6.02 22.13 0.45
N TYR A 136 5.52 20.90 0.37
CA TYR A 136 4.72 20.28 1.44
C TYR A 136 5.55 19.59 2.53
N TYR A 137 6.65 18.94 2.15
CA TYR A 137 7.37 17.98 2.99
C TYR A 137 8.87 18.31 3.17
N GLY A 138 9.30 19.50 2.75
CA GLY A 138 10.69 19.95 2.84
C GLY A 138 11.63 19.30 1.83
N ASP A 139 12.86 19.79 1.78
CA ASP A 139 13.88 19.37 0.79
C ASP A 139 14.22 17.88 0.88
N GLU A 140 14.16 17.31 2.09
CA GLU A 140 14.38 15.88 2.31
C GLU A 140 13.21 15.01 1.82
N LYS A 141 12.06 15.62 1.48
CA LYS A 141 10.82 14.92 1.11
C LYS A 141 10.44 13.90 2.17
N LYS A 142 10.57 14.26 3.44
CA LYS A 142 10.27 13.42 4.59
C LYS A 142 9.24 14.09 5.48
N TRP A 143 8.39 13.27 6.06
CA TRP A 143 7.46 13.69 7.08
C TRP A 143 7.73 12.89 8.35
N GLU A 144 7.82 13.55 9.51
CA GLU A 144 8.11 12.92 10.81
C GLU A 144 7.29 11.63 11.03
N VAL A 145 5.99 11.69 10.71
CA VAL A 145 5.06 10.55 10.81
C VAL A 145 5.48 9.37 9.93
N THR A 146 5.96 9.65 8.71
CA THR A 146 6.40 8.61 7.77
C THR A 146 7.74 8.01 8.15
N THR A 147 8.61 8.80 8.78
CA THR A 147 9.89 8.34 9.32
C THR A 147 9.65 7.40 10.49
N GLU A 148 8.86 7.84 11.48
CA GLU A 148 8.51 7.04 12.66
C GLU A 148 7.82 5.73 12.27
N TYR A 149 6.90 5.78 11.29
CA TYR A 149 6.26 4.59 10.74
C TYR A 149 7.25 3.61 10.07
N CYS A 150 8.26 4.11 9.36
CA CYS A 150 9.26 3.26 8.70
C CYS A 150 10.24 2.62 9.70
N GLU A 151 10.52 3.31 10.80
CA GLU A 151 11.37 2.78 11.89
C GLU A 151 10.61 1.77 12.75
N ASN A 152 9.37 2.09 13.12
CA ASN A 152 8.52 1.22 13.92
C ASN A 152 7.07 1.24 13.44
N MET A 153 6.71 0.33 12.54
CA MET A 153 5.35 0.24 12.00
C MET A 153 4.25 0.12 13.09
N LEU A 154 4.57 -0.42 14.27
CA LEU A 154 3.59 -0.59 15.35
C LEU A 154 3.14 0.74 15.97
N VAL A 155 3.91 1.83 15.84
CA VAL A 155 3.51 3.15 16.37
C VAL A 155 2.34 3.77 15.61
N ALA A 156 2.13 3.39 14.34
CA ALA A 156 0.93 3.80 13.61
C ALA A 156 -0.33 3.05 14.09
N TRP A 157 -0.16 1.91 14.76
CA TRP A 157 -1.26 1.14 15.33
C TRP A 157 -1.58 1.54 16.76
N ASN A 158 -0.56 1.90 17.55
CA ASN A 158 -0.68 2.24 18.97
C ASN A 158 0.09 3.52 19.32
N GLY A 159 -0.45 4.35 20.21
CA GLY A 159 0.24 5.52 20.76
C GLY A 159 -0.11 6.86 20.08
N PRO A 160 0.59 7.95 20.42
CA PRO A 160 0.23 9.31 20.01
C PRO A 160 0.18 9.53 18.49
N LEU A 161 0.99 8.78 17.74
CA LEU A 161 0.99 8.85 16.27
C LEU A 161 -0.30 8.29 15.67
N SER A 162 -0.83 7.20 16.25
CA SER A 162 -2.07 6.59 15.79
C SER A 162 -3.27 7.54 15.92
N GLU A 163 -3.26 8.43 16.92
CA GLU A 163 -4.28 9.48 17.07
C GLU A 163 -4.17 10.51 15.95
N LYS A 164 -2.95 11.02 15.69
CA LYS A 164 -2.70 12.00 14.61
C LYS A 164 -3.02 11.48 13.20
N ILE A 165 -2.90 10.17 12.96
CA ILE A 165 -3.22 9.56 11.66
C ILE A 165 -4.73 9.30 11.51
N ARG A 166 -5.46 9.11 12.62
CA ARG A 166 -6.89 8.70 12.60
C ARG A 166 -7.87 9.88 12.71
N THR A 167 -7.41 11.06 13.13
CA THR A 167 -8.22 12.30 13.22
C THR A 167 -7.89 13.27 12.10
#